data_AF-A0A7S2RXY2-F1
#
_entry.id   AF-A0A7S2RXY2-F1
#
_cell.length_a   1.000
_cell.length_b   1.000
_cell.length_c   1.000
_cell.angle_alpha   90.00
_cell.angle_beta   90.00
_cell.angle_gamma   90.00
#
_symmetry.space_group_name_H-M   'P 1'
#
loop_
_entity.id
_entity.type
_entity.pdbx_description
1 polymer ?
#
loop_
_entity_poly.entity_id
_entity_poly.type
_entity_poly.pdbx_seq_one_letter_code
_entity_poly.pdbx_strand_id
1 'polypeptide(L)'
;EVLEDSNHSVAVDRFRQMLECERELTVPIIESLGNLRIPPNMVGALRETVLGILESAPFSDLPVAVRFLLESLDRGGDFSVKQIKSKVVSELRQKFLDICCSDIGIGTDISEDATKLTNIQCIIKTLHSSLISRDDVCKAYLENVESGNNACFCTIDFWLLVSLRGQSIYSKKATNILKKHVARTGMITPEFVKRAIQ
;
A
#
# COMPACT_ATOMS: atom_id res chain seq x y z
N GLU A 1 19.34 -18.96 -7.63
CA GLU A 1 18.38 -19.45 -8.64
C GLU A 1 18.48 -20.97 -8.69
N VAL A 2 17.43 -21.68 -8.26
CA VAL A 2 17.38 -23.16 -8.22
C VAL A 2 16.33 -23.70 -9.19
N LEU A 3 15.48 -22.83 -9.75
CA LEU A 3 14.39 -23.21 -10.65
C LEU A 3 14.75 -22.86 -12.09
N GLU A 4 14.51 -23.81 -13.00
CA GLU A 4 14.47 -23.54 -14.43
C GLU A 4 13.21 -22.74 -14.78
N ASP A 5 13.32 -21.83 -15.75
CA ASP A 5 12.23 -20.95 -16.19
C ASP A 5 10.93 -21.72 -16.57
N SER A 6 11.07 -22.95 -17.04
CA SER A 6 9.97 -23.88 -17.36
C SER A 6 9.11 -24.27 -16.16
N ASN A 7 9.66 -24.24 -14.95
CA ASN A 7 9.01 -24.67 -13.72
C ASN A 7 8.40 -23.50 -12.92
N HIS A 8 8.61 -22.25 -13.36
CA HIS A 8 8.12 -21.08 -12.64
C HIS A 8 6.60 -21.02 -12.56
N SER A 9 5.86 -21.51 -13.56
CA SER A 9 4.39 -21.55 -13.52
C SER A 9 3.87 -22.47 -12.41
N VAL A 10 4.44 -23.66 -12.28
CA VAL A 10 4.07 -24.66 -11.26
C VAL A 10 4.43 -24.15 -9.86
N ALA A 11 5.62 -23.55 -9.72
CA ALA A 11 6.05 -22.96 -8.45
C ALA A 11 5.14 -21.80 -8.01
N VAL A 12 4.76 -20.91 -8.93
CA VAL A 12 3.84 -19.79 -8.64
C VAL A 12 2.47 -20.29 -8.20
N ASP A 13 1.90 -21.30 -8.86
CA ASP A 13 0.60 -21.86 -8.45
C ASP A 13 0.70 -22.52 -7.07
N ARG A 14 1.78 -23.24 -6.79
CA ARG A 14 1.99 -23.87 -5.49
C ARG A 14 2.14 -22.84 -4.38
N PHE A 15 2.91 -21.78 -4.61
CA PHE A 15 3.05 -20.67 -3.67
C PHE A 15 1.72 -19.94 -3.45
N ARG A 16 0.89 -19.77 -4.48
CA ARG A 16 -0.46 -19.20 -4.33
C ARG A 16 -1.32 -20.07 -3.39
N GLN A 17 -1.30 -21.39 -3.56
CA GLN A 17 -2.04 -22.29 -2.67
C GLN A 17 -1.52 -22.23 -1.22
N MET A 18 -0.20 -22.16 -1.04
CA MET A 18 0.41 -22.05 0.29
C MET A 18 0.03 -20.75 0.99
N LEU A 19 -0.07 -19.64 0.25
CA LEU A 19 -0.53 -18.35 0.77
C LEU A 19 -1.93 -18.41 1.39
N GLU A 20 -2.81 -19.29 0.91
CA GLU A 20 -4.17 -19.47 1.45
C GLU A 20 -4.20 -20.34 2.71
N CYS A 21 -3.20 -21.21 2.91
CA CYS A 21 -3.18 -22.20 4.00
C CYS A 21 -2.20 -21.87 5.14
N GLU A 22 -1.08 -21.18 4.85
CA GLU A 22 0.07 -21.09 5.75
C GLU A 22 0.44 -19.62 6.04
N ARG A 23 -0.22 -19.03 7.04
CA ARG A 23 -0.02 -17.61 7.41
C ARG A 23 1.41 -17.27 7.83
N GLU A 24 2.12 -18.19 8.49
CA GLU A 24 3.49 -17.99 8.96
C GLU A 24 4.51 -17.87 7.81
N LEU A 25 4.17 -18.37 6.62
CA LEU A 25 5.04 -18.29 5.45
C LEU A 25 4.65 -17.15 4.48
N THR A 26 3.70 -16.28 4.87
CA THR A 26 3.20 -15.22 3.99
C THR A 26 4.33 -14.33 3.47
N VAL A 27 5.16 -13.79 4.36
CA VAL A 27 6.29 -12.91 4.00
C VAL A 27 7.29 -13.61 3.07
N PRO A 28 7.91 -14.75 3.44
CA PRO A 28 8.90 -15.40 2.58
C PRO A 28 8.33 -15.88 1.25
N ILE A 29 7.06 -16.27 1.20
CA ILE A 29 6.39 -16.63 -0.07
C ILE A 29 6.23 -15.39 -0.95
N ILE A 30 5.73 -14.26 -0.42
CA ILE A 30 5.57 -13.02 -1.21
C ILE A 30 6.93 -12.51 -1.71
N GLU A 31 7.97 -12.55 -0.88
CA GLU A 31 9.33 -12.16 -1.29
C GLU A 31 9.86 -13.06 -2.41
N SER A 32 9.64 -14.37 -2.32
CA SER A 32 10.01 -15.32 -3.35
C SER A 32 9.26 -15.03 -4.66
N LEU A 33 7.96 -14.78 -4.58
CA LEU A 33 7.12 -14.42 -5.73
C LEU A 33 7.55 -13.11 -6.41
N GLY A 34 8.00 -12.12 -5.64
CA GLY A 34 8.55 -10.87 -6.18
C GLY A 34 9.78 -11.09 -7.06
N ASN A 35 10.62 -12.07 -6.70
CA ASN A 35 11.84 -12.44 -7.41
C ASN A 35 11.60 -13.43 -8.57
N LEU A 36 10.46 -14.12 -8.61
CA LEU A 36 10.13 -15.06 -9.67
C LEU A 36 9.58 -14.36 -10.91
N ARG A 37 9.83 -14.99 -12.07
CA ARG A 37 9.15 -14.63 -13.33
C ARG A 37 7.74 -15.20 -13.31
N ILE A 38 6.79 -14.37 -12.89
CA ILE A 38 5.37 -14.74 -12.86
C ILE A 38 4.79 -14.69 -14.28
N PRO A 39 4.18 -15.78 -14.78
CA PRO A 39 3.49 -15.77 -16.07
C PRO A 39 2.38 -14.69 -16.12
N PRO A 40 2.25 -13.90 -17.20
CA PRO A 40 1.30 -12.79 -17.27
C PRO A 40 -0.16 -13.17 -16.99
N ASN A 41 -0.55 -14.38 -17.40
CA ASN A 41 -1.89 -14.95 -17.18
C ASN A 41 -2.17 -15.31 -15.71
N MET A 42 -1.14 -15.38 -14.85
CA MET A 42 -1.27 -15.74 -13.44
C MET A 42 -1.17 -14.55 -12.48
N VAL A 43 -0.63 -13.41 -12.93
CA VAL A 43 -0.44 -12.22 -12.08
C VAL A 43 -1.77 -11.72 -11.51
N GLY A 44 -2.84 -11.76 -12.31
CA GLY A 44 -4.17 -11.34 -11.88
C GLY A 44 -4.67 -12.11 -10.67
N ALA A 45 -4.75 -13.44 -10.78
CA ALA A 45 -5.18 -14.33 -9.70
C ALA A 45 -4.28 -14.19 -8.46
N LEU A 46 -2.96 -14.12 -8.65
CA LEU A 46 -2.03 -13.98 -7.54
C LEU A 46 -2.22 -12.63 -6.80
N ARG A 47 -2.47 -11.55 -7.54
CA ARG A 47 -2.76 -10.24 -6.95
C ARG A 47 -4.02 -10.26 -6.12
N GLU A 48 -5.06 -10.96 -6.59
CA GLU A 48 -6.31 -11.12 -5.84
C GLU A 48 -6.09 -11.93 -4.55
N THR A 49 -5.31 -13.01 -4.60
CA THR A 49 -4.92 -13.77 -3.40
C THR A 49 -4.18 -12.88 -2.40
N VAL A 50 -3.17 -12.12 -2.84
CA VAL A 50 -2.41 -11.22 -1.95
C VAL A 50 -3.28 -10.08 -1.40
N LEU A 51 -4.21 -9.53 -2.20
CA LEU A 51 -5.20 -8.56 -1.71
C LEU A 51 -6.12 -9.16 -0.64
N GLY A 52 -6.60 -10.39 -0.82
CA GLY A 52 -7.41 -11.07 0.20
C GLY A 52 -6.63 -11.33 1.49
N ILE A 53 -5.36 -11.68 1.39
CA ILE A 53 -4.48 -11.87 2.56
C ILE A 53 -4.23 -10.55 3.27
N LEU A 54 -4.07 -9.45 2.54
CA LEU A 54 -3.88 -8.11 3.09
C LEU A 54 -4.97 -7.74 4.11
N GLU A 55 -6.19 -8.27 3.96
CA GLU A 55 -7.27 -8.00 4.91
C GLU A 55 -7.04 -8.60 6.29
N SER A 56 -6.30 -9.70 6.38
CA SER A 56 -6.07 -10.47 7.60
C SER A 56 -4.60 -10.55 8.01
N ALA A 57 -3.71 -9.95 7.22
CA ALA A 57 -2.27 -9.95 7.45
C ALA A 57 -1.91 -9.12 8.70
N PRO A 58 -0.94 -9.59 9.50
CA PRO A 58 -0.43 -8.79 10.60
C PRO A 58 0.29 -7.55 10.07
N PHE A 59 0.32 -6.49 10.88
CA PHE A 59 0.89 -5.20 10.48
C PHE A 59 2.37 -5.28 10.05
N SER A 60 3.12 -6.23 10.60
CA SER A 60 4.52 -6.54 10.25
C SER A 60 4.72 -6.94 8.80
N ASP A 61 3.71 -7.56 8.19
CA ASP A 61 3.86 -8.23 6.90
C ASP A 61 3.39 -7.32 5.74
N LEU A 62 2.69 -6.24 6.10
CA LEU A 62 2.13 -5.29 5.13
C LEU A 62 3.17 -4.63 4.23
N PRO A 63 4.37 -4.19 4.70
CA PRO A 63 5.34 -3.55 3.80
C PRO A 63 5.70 -4.43 2.60
N VAL A 64 5.86 -5.74 2.83
CA VAL A 64 6.21 -6.72 1.80
C VAL A 64 5.04 -6.95 0.84
N ALA A 65 3.82 -7.11 1.38
CA ALA A 65 2.61 -7.25 0.58
C ALA A 65 2.34 -6.00 -0.29
N VAL A 66 2.47 -4.79 0.29
CA VAL A 66 2.33 -3.50 -0.41
C VAL A 66 3.34 -3.40 -1.55
N ARG A 67 4.61 -3.74 -1.29
CA ARG A 67 5.66 -3.72 -2.31
C ARG A 67 5.30 -4.65 -3.47
N PHE A 68 4.95 -5.91 -3.17
CA PHE A 68 4.56 -6.88 -4.19
C PHE A 68 3.36 -6.42 -5.01
N LEU A 69 2.30 -5.94 -4.34
CA LEU A 69 1.09 -5.46 -5.02
C LEU A 69 1.42 -4.32 -5.98
N LEU A 70 2.23 -3.36 -5.55
CA LEU A 70 2.65 -2.24 -6.37
C LEU A 70 3.52 -2.71 -7.54
N GLU A 71 4.50 -3.57 -7.34
CA GLU A 71 5.36 -4.11 -8.42
C GLU A 71 4.57 -4.98 -9.41
N SER A 72 3.53 -5.68 -8.93
CA SER A 72 2.68 -6.52 -9.78
C SER A 72 1.84 -5.72 -10.77
N LEU A 73 1.62 -4.41 -10.55
CA LEU A 73 0.82 -3.56 -11.43
C LEU A 73 1.46 -3.34 -12.81
N ASP A 74 2.78 -3.52 -12.90
CA ASP A 74 3.53 -3.42 -14.16
C ASP A 74 3.63 -4.78 -14.87
N ARG A 75 3.18 -5.85 -14.21
CA ARG A 75 3.20 -7.22 -14.72
C ARG A 75 1.79 -7.58 -15.23
N GLY A 76 1.58 -7.49 -16.54
CA GLY A 76 0.30 -7.81 -17.18
C GLY A 76 -0.07 -6.79 -18.25
N GLY A 77 -0.03 -7.19 -19.52
CA GLY A 77 -0.14 -6.28 -20.66
C GLY A 77 -1.57 -6.02 -21.13
N ASP A 78 -2.49 -5.60 -20.25
CA ASP A 78 -3.91 -5.51 -20.64
C ASP A 78 -4.60 -4.16 -20.39
N PHE A 79 -5.62 -3.86 -21.20
CA PHE A 79 -6.34 -2.56 -21.24
C PHE A 79 -7.09 -2.21 -19.93
N SER A 80 -7.38 -3.23 -19.10
CA SER A 80 -8.04 -3.11 -17.79
C SER A 80 -7.12 -2.59 -16.66
N VAL A 81 -5.86 -2.29 -16.99
CA VAL A 81 -4.82 -1.83 -16.05
C VAL A 81 -5.26 -0.63 -15.21
N LYS A 82 -6.06 0.32 -15.75
CA LYS A 82 -6.53 1.48 -14.96
C LYS A 82 -7.47 1.07 -13.82
N GLN A 83 -8.43 0.18 -14.08
CA GLN A 83 -9.37 -0.28 -13.06
C GLN A 83 -8.66 -1.11 -11.99
N ILE A 84 -7.74 -1.97 -12.41
CA ILE A 84 -6.92 -2.78 -11.50
C ILE A 84 -6.05 -1.89 -10.61
N LYS A 85 -5.38 -0.89 -11.18
CA LYS A 85 -4.57 0.09 -10.43
C LYS A 85 -5.42 0.84 -9.41
N SER A 86 -6.59 1.34 -9.82
CA SER A 86 -7.52 2.02 -8.92
C SER A 86 -8.00 1.11 -7.77
N LYS A 87 -8.38 -0.14 -8.08
CA LYS A 87 -8.80 -1.13 -7.08
C LYS A 87 -7.69 -1.39 -6.05
N VAL A 88 -6.49 -1.75 -6.50
CA VAL A 88 -5.35 -2.03 -5.62
C VAL A 88 -5.04 -0.84 -4.72
N VAL A 89 -5.01 0.37 -5.30
CA VAL A 89 -4.74 1.59 -4.55
C VAL A 89 -5.83 1.89 -3.51
N SER A 90 -7.10 1.66 -3.86
CA SER A 90 -8.24 1.83 -2.95
C SER A 90 -8.17 0.84 -1.78
N GLU A 91 -7.93 -0.44 -2.04
CA GLU A 91 -7.84 -1.47 -0.99
C GLU A 91 -6.65 -1.23 -0.05
N LEU A 92 -5.48 -0.90 -0.61
CA LEU A 92 -4.31 -0.52 0.17
C LEU A 92 -4.62 0.65 1.11
N ARG A 93 -5.25 1.70 0.55
CA ARG A 93 -5.63 2.88 1.34
C ARG A 93 -6.64 2.54 2.42
N GLN A 94 -7.64 1.70 2.13
CA GLN A 94 -8.62 1.28 3.12
C GLN A 94 -7.95 0.58 4.30
N LYS A 95 -6.97 -0.30 4.03
CA LYS A 95 -6.19 -0.94 5.11
C LYS A 95 -5.38 0.07 5.91
N PHE A 96 -4.75 1.06 5.27
CA PHE A 96 -4.03 2.12 5.98
C PHE A 96 -4.94 2.94 6.89
N LEU A 97 -6.17 3.22 6.43
CA LEU A 97 -7.18 3.88 7.25
C LEU A 97 -7.56 3.02 8.46
N ASP A 98 -7.84 1.73 8.27
CA ASP A 98 -8.18 0.82 9.37
C ASP A 98 -7.08 0.79 10.44
N ILE A 99 -5.82 0.71 10.01
CA ILE A 99 -4.65 0.67 10.90
C ILE A 99 -4.48 2.01 11.64
N CYS A 100 -4.43 3.13 10.91
CA CYS A 100 -4.20 4.44 11.54
C CYS A 100 -5.39 4.94 12.36
N CYS A 101 -6.62 4.48 12.08
CA CYS A 101 -7.79 4.79 12.90
C CYS A 101 -7.84 3.95 14.18
N SER A 102 -7.22 2.77 14.21
CA SER A 102 -7.14 1.95 15.42
C SER A 102 -6.28 2.58 16.53
N ASP A 103 -5.50 3.62 16.21
CA ASP A 103 -4.69 4.43 17.15
C ASP A 103 -5.49 5.49 17.94
N ILE A 104 -6.78 5.24 18.25
CA ILE A 104 -7.52 5.95 19.31
C ILE A 104 -7.19 5.36 20.70
N GLY A 105 -6.38 4.31 20.78
CA GLY A 105 -5.92 3.71 22.04
C GLY A 105 -4.60 4.29 22.54
N ILE A 106 -4.66 5.12 23.57
CA ILE A 106 -3.52 5.43 24.46
C ILE A 106 -3.05 4.09 25.08
N GLY A 107 -1.85 3.62 24.71
CA GLY A 107 -1.27 2.38 25.24
C GLY A 107 0.25 2.50 25.33
N THR A 108 0.78 2.35 26.54
CA THR A 108 2.14 2.66 26.96
C THR A 108 3.11 1.49 26.74
N ASP A 109 3.57 1.25 25.51
CA ASP A 109 4.67 0.30 25.25
C ASP A 109 5.59 0.74 24.11
N ILE A 110 6.75 1.30 24.48
CA ILE A 110 7.75 1.94 23.60
C ILE A 110 8.27 1.00 22.49
N SER A 111 8.29 -0.31 22.73
CA SER A 111 8.83 -1.32 21.79
C SER A 111 7.85 -1.67 20.66
N GLU A 112 6.55 -1.69 20.93
CA GLU A 112 5.54 -1.93 19.90
C GLU A 112 5.38 -0.71 18.99
N ASP A 113 5.44 0.49 19.57
CA ASP A 113 5.34 1.75 18.82
C ASP A 113 6.53 1.94 17.87
N ALA A 114 7.75 1.60 18.28
CA ALA A 114 8.93 1.67 17.40
C ALA A 114 8.82 0.74 16.18
N THR A 115 8.32 -0.49 16.38
CA THR A 115 8.11 -1.45 15.30
C THR A 115 6.99 -0.98 14.37
N LYS A 116 5.89 -0.46 14.93
CA LYS A 116 4.80 0.14 14.16
C LYS A 116 5.29 1.30 13.30
N LEU A 117 6.02 2.25 13.89
CA LEU A 117 6.59 3.39 13.17
C LEU A 117 7.52 2.93 12.05
N THR A 118 8.35 1.92 12.29
CA THR A 118 9.25 1.35 11.27
C THR A 118 8.47 0.79 10.07
N ASN A 119 7.40 0.05 10.33
CA ASN A 119 6.56 -0.51 9.26
C ASN A 119 5.79 0.59 8.50
N ILE A 120 5.24 1.59 9.20
CA ILE A 120 4.61 2.77 8.57
C ILE A 120 5.63 3.48 7.67
N GLN A 121 6.86 3.69 8.14
CA GLN A 121 7.92 4.31 7.34
C GLN A 121 8.27 3.47 6.11
N CYS A 122 8.36 2.14 6.24
CA CYS A 122 8.59 1.25 5.10
C CYS A 122 7.44 1.32 4.07
N ILE A 123 6.19 1.35 4.52
CA ILE A 123 5.01 1.51 3.66
C ILE A 123 5.07 2.86 2.94
N ILE A 124 5.30 3.96 3.66
CA ILE A 124 5.40 5.30 3.09
C ILE A 124 6.52 5.37 2.05
N LYS A 125 7.72 4.84 2.36
CA LYS A 125 8.86 4.83 1.43
C LYS A 125 8.53 4.07 0.14
N THR A 126 7.92 2.89 0.28
CA THR A 126 7.55 2.03 -0.85
C THR A 126 6.49 2.70 -1.72
N LEU A 127 5.44 3.25 -1.11
CA LEU A 127 4.39 3.99 -1.81
C LEU A 127 4.96 5.23 -2.49
N HIS A 128 5.74 6.04 -1.77
CA HIS A 128 6.36 7.25 -2.30
C HIS A 128 7.17 6.98 -3.58
N SER A 129 8.05 5.97 -3.54
CA SER A 129 8.84 5.57 -4.71
C SER A 129 7.95 5.16 -5.88
N SER A 130 6.90 4.38 -5.60
CA SER A 130 5.92 3.97 -6.60
C SER A 130 5.13 5.15 -7.18
N LEU A 131 4.68 6.09 -6.35
CA LEU A 131 3.87 7.23 -6.78
C LEU A 131 4.68 8.26 -7.58
N ILE A 132 5.96 8.46 -7.25
CA ILE A 132 6.84 9.36 -8.02
C ILE A 132 7.16 8.76 -9.38
N SER A 133 7.47 7.46 -9.42
CA SER A 133 7.87 6.80 -10.67
C SER A 133 6.71 6.57 -11.63
N ARG A 134 5.47 6.48 -11.13
CA ARG A 134 4.28 6.10 -11.92
C ARG A 134 3.13 7.10 -11.75
N ASP A 135 2.97 7.96 -12.75
CA ASP A 135 1.97 9.04 -12.77
C ASP A 135 0.53 8.53 -12.68
N ASP A 136 0.25 7.38 -13.29
CA ASP A 136 -1.07 6.77 -13.30
C ASP A 136 -1.47 6.21 -11.93
N VAL A 137 -0.54 5.57 -11.21
CA VAL A 137 -0.74 5.13 -9.83
C VAL A 137 -0.88 6.34 -8.89
N CYS A 138 -0.10 7.40 -9.13
CA CYS A 138 -0.22 8.66 -8.39
C CYS A 138 -1.59 9.32 -8.56
N LYS A 139 -2.07 9.43 -9.81
CA LYS A 139 -3.40 9.97 -10.11
C LYS A 139 -4.50 9.15 -9.42
N ALA A 140 -4.44 7.82 -9.52
CA ALA A 140 -5.39 6.94 -8.87
C ALA A 140 -5.39 7.12 -7.33
N TYR A 141 -4.22 7.28 -6.72
CA TYR A 141 -4.11 7.54 -5.28
C TYR A 141 -4.70 8.89 -4.89
N LEU A 142 -4.34 9.97 -5.59
CA LEU A 142 -4.88 11.31 -5.31
C LEU A 142 -6.39 11.38 -5.50
N GLU A 143 -6.93 10.70 -6.52
CA GLU A 143 -8.38 10.57 -6.72
C GLU A 143 -9.05 9.82 -5.57
N ASN A 144 -8.44 8.75 -5.06
CA ASN A 144 -8.94 8.02 -3.89
C ASN A 144 -8.93 8.88 -2.62
N VAL A 145 -7.88 9.67 -2.38
CA VAL A 145 -7.82 10.58 -1.23
C VAL A 145 -8.85 11.71 -1.36
N GLU A 146 -9.02 12.26 -2.56
CA GLU A 146 -9.94 13.37 -2.81
C GLU A 146 -11.43 12.97 -2.79
N SER A 147 -11.73 11.77 -3.31
CA SER A 147 -13.07 11.18 -3.41
C SER A 147 -13.47 10.39 -2.16
N GLY A 148 -12.50 10.05 -1.31
CA GLY A 148 -12.75 9.42 -0.02
C GLY A 148 -13.78 10.23 0.76
N ASN A 149 -14.70 9.53 1.42
CA ASN A 149 -15.70 10.17 2.27
C ASN A 149 -14.96 11.13 3.21
N ASN A 150 -15.44 12.37 3.34
CA ASN A 150 -14.76 13.47 4.05
C ASN A 150 -14.34 13.14 5.51
N ALA A 151 -14.77 11.98 6.03
CA ALA A 151 -14.52 11.45 7.35
C ALA A 151 -13.20 10.63 7.52
N CYS A 152 -12.46 10.31 6.46
CA CYS A 152 -11.33 9.37 6.58
C CYS A 152 -10.02 9.93 5.99
N PHE A 153 -9.07 10.28 6.85
CA PHE A 153 -7.72 10.75 6.52
C PHE A 153 -6.71 10.21 7.54
N CYS A 154 -5.65 9.54 7.08
CA CYS A 154 -4.65 8.91 7.96
C CYS A 154 -3.26 9.56 7.89
N THR A 155 -2.37 9.15 8.81
CA THR A 155 -0.97 9.58 8.86
C THR A 155 -0.20 9.25 7.58
N ILE A 156 -0.49 8.12 6.94
CA ILE A 156 0.11 7.73 5.66
C ILE A 156 -0.32 8.71 4.54
N ASP A 157 -1.62 9.04 4.47
CA ASP A 157 -2.14 10.04 3.51
C ASP A 157 -1.44 11.40 3.70
N PHE A 158 -1.26 11.83 4.95
CA PHE A 158 -0.57 13.09 5.26
C PHE A 158 0.86 13.12 4.74
N TRP A 159 1.68 12.13 5.12
CA TRP A 159 3.09 12.09 4.72
C TRP A 159 3.27 11.92 3.22
N LEU A 160 2.41 11.13 2.55
CA LEU A 160 2.44 10.99 1.10
C LEU A 160 2.07 12.31 0.41
N LEU A 161 1.03 13.02 0.85
CA LEU A 161 0.69 14.32 0.26
C LEU A 161 1.80 15.36 0.49
N VAL A 162 2.40 15.40 1.68
CA VAL A 162 3.54 16.29 1.96
C VAL A 162 4.72 15.98 1.04
N SER A 163 5.05 14.70 0.85
CA SER A 163 6.12 14.28 -0.05
C SER A 163 5.85 14.65 -1.52
N LEU A 164 4.61 14.49 -1.98
CA LEU A 164 4.19 14.84 -3.34
C LEU A 164 4.19 16.35 -3.60
N ARG A 165 4.16 17.20 -2.55
CA ARG A 165 4.32 18.66 -2.73
C ARG A 165 5.69 19.05 -3.28
N GLY A 166 6.72 18.25 -3.02
CA GLY A 166 8.05 18.43 -3.59
C GLY A 166 8.10 18.20 -5.11
N GLN A 167 7.08 17.54 -5.68
CA GLN A 167 6.97 17.29 -7.11
C GLN A 167 6.16 18.41 -7.79
N SER A 168 6.77 19.12 -8.74
CA SER A 168 6.15 20.29 -9.41
C SER A 168 4.79 19.96 -10.05
N ILE A 169 4.65 18.74 -10.58
CA ILE A 169 3.45 18.26 -11.28
C ILE A 169 2.25 18.13 -10.33
N TYR A 170 2.45 17.59 -9.12
CA TYR A 170 1.37 17.33 -8.17
C TYR A 170 1.26 18.36 -7.05
N SER A 171 2.21 19.30 -6.94
CA SER A 171 2.31 20.26 -5.84
C SER A 171 1.02 21.03 -5.59
N LYS A 172 0.38 21.54 -6.66
CA LYS A 172 -0.90 22.25 -6.56
C LYS A 172 -2.03 21.34 -6.09
N LYS A 173 -2.15 20.15 -6.68
CA LYS A 173 -3.22 19.19 -6.34
C LYS A 173 -3.10 18.69 -4.90
N ALA A 174 -1.90 18.28 -4.48
CA ALA A 174 -1.62 17.85 -3.12
C ALA A 174 -1.89 18.97 -2.09
N THR A 175 -1.50 20.21 -2.40
CA THR A 175 -1.77 21.37 -1.54
C THR A 175 -3.27 21.63 -1.40
N ASN A 176 -4.05 21.50 -2.47
CA ASN A 176 -5.50 21.70 -2.43
C ASN A 176 -6.20 20.61 -1.60
N ILE A 177 -5.77 19.36 -1.73
CA ILE A 177 -6.29 18.24 -0.92
C ILE A 177 -6.00 18.47 0.56
N LEU A 178 -4.76 18.81 0.93
CA LEU A 178 -4.41 19.13 2.31
C LEU A 178 -5.24 20.30 2.86
N LYS A 179 -5.39 21.39 2.10
CA LYS A 179 -6.23 22.54 2.49
C LYS A 179 -7.70 22.13 2.69
N LYS A 180 -8.24 21.26 1.82
CA LYS A 180 -9.61 20.72 1.96
C LYS A 180 -9.75 19.98 3.30
N HIS A 181 -8.79 19.14 3.66
CA HIS A 181 -8.84 18.36 4.91
C HIS A 181 -8.55 19.19 6.18
N VAL A 182 -7.80 20.28 6.08
CA VAL A 182 -7.65 21.27 7.17
C VAL A 182 -8.94 22.07 7.35
N ALA A 183 -9.45 22.68 6.27
CA ALA A 183 -10.48 23.71 6.38
C ALA A 183 -11.92 23.20 6.35
N ARG A 184 -12.20 22.09 5.64
CA ARG A 184 -13.57 21.58 5.46
C ARG A 184 -13.88 20.36 6.30
N THR A 185 -12.91 19.45 6.47
CA THR A 185 -13.15 18.19 7.21
C THR A 185 -12.67 18.25 8.65
N GLY A 186 -11.82 19.23 9.01
CA GLY A 186 -11.28 19.37 10.36
C GLY A 186 -10.40 18.20 10.82
N MET A 187 -9.95 17.35 9.88
CA MET A 187 -9.22 16.12 10.21
C MET A 187 -7.74 16.38 10.52
N ILE A 188 -7.16 17.36 9.84
CA ILE A 188 -5.78 17.77 10.09
C ILE A 188 -5.82 18.83 11.19
N THR A 189 -5.83 18.35 12.44
CA THR A 189 -5.72 19.20 13.64
C THR A 189 -4.26 19.41 14.04
N PRO A 190 -3.95 20.45 14.83
CA PRO A 190 -2.60 20.62 15.40
C PRO A 190 -2.12 19.39 16.17
N GLU A 191 -3.03 18.72 16.90
CA GLU A 191 -2.72 17.47 17.62
C GLU A 191 -2.45 16.29 16.69
N PHE A 192 -3.18 16.20 15.57
CA PHE A 192 -2.86 15.21 14.53
C PHE A 192 -1.46 15.43 13.96
N VAL A 193 -1.13 16.68 13.60
CA VAL A 193 0.19 17.02 13.05
C VAL A 193 1.30 16.76 14.06
N LYS A 194 1.08 17.10 15.34
CA LYS A 194 2.01 16.81 16.42
C LYS A 194 2.27 15.31 16.56
N ARG A 195 1.22 14.49 16.59
CA ARG A 195 1.33 13.01 16.61
C ARG A 195 1.99 12.43 15.36
N ALA A 196 1.78 13.05 14.20
CA ALA A 196 2.40 12.58 12.96
C ALA A 196 3.91 12.85 12.89
N ILE A 197 4.41 13.85 13.63
CA ILE A 197 5.81 14.29 13.63
C ILE A 197 6.62 13.65 14.77
N GLN A 198 5.98 13.35 15.90
CA GLN A 198 6.59 12.71 17.08
C GLN A 198 6.83 11.21 16.85
#